data_AF-A0A922XIY6-F1
#
_entry.id   AF-A0A922XIY6-F1
#
_cell.length_a   1.000
_cell.length_b   1.000
_cell.length_c   1.000
_cell.angle_alpha   90.00
_cell.angle_beta   90.00
_cell.angle_gamma   90.00
#
_symmetry.space_group_name_H-M   'P 1'
#
loop_
_entity.id
_entity.type
_entity.pdbx_description
1 polymer ?
#
loop_
_entity_poly.entity_id
_entity_poly.type
_entity_poly.pdbx_seq_one_letter_code
_entity_poly.pdbx_strand_id
1 'polypeptide(L)'
;MSTQVPGQPVPLTNRERTKFFLRNSIYILAALLIFLFALDLMISSLQHLGKTAAETIILATSNPFTGLFIGLLVTAIIQSSSTTTSMTVALVASGAITLEGAIPIIMGANVGTTITSTIVSLGFITKKKEFRRAVATGTYHDFFNILTVIILFPLEYYYGFLSTASQFIATRFFGEPMGPLTTDFTLLSVFKPVIHLLVTTIDQGFILMILAFGLLFGSILFFRKVLSDLLGFGTQGRVQQFFFQNTFKSFGWGL
;
A
#
# COMPACT_ATOMS: atom_id res chain seq x y z
N MET A 1 48.57 -3.13 2.79
CA MET A 1 48.23 -2.04 1.86
C MET A 1 47.09 -2.54 1.00
N SER A 2 45.84 -2.27 1.39
CA SER A 2 44.65 -2.84 0.76
C SER A 2 44.37 -2.13 -0.57
N THR A 3 44.32 -2.91 -1.64
CA THR A 3 43.94 -2.45 -2.98
C THR A 3 42.44 -2.20 -3.02
N GLN A 4 42.02 -0.94 -2.88
CA GLN A 4 40.65 -0.56 -3.21
C GLN A 4 40.46 -0.62 -4.73
N VAL A 5 39.50 -1.43 -5.17
CA VAL A 5 39.09 -1.53 -6.57
C VAL A 5 38.38 -0.21 -6.96
N PRO A 6 38.84 0.52 -7.99
CA PRO A 6 38.21 1.77 -8.42
C PRO A 6 36.76 1.53 -8.83
N GLY A 7 35.81 2.27 -8.23
CA GLY A 7 34.39 2.22 -8.59
C GLY A 7 33.47 1.45 -7.62
N GLN A 8 34.00 0.83 -6.55
CA GLN A 8 33.13 0.34 -5.48
C GLN A 8 32.65 1.51 -4.60
N PRO A 9 31.33 1.67 -4.37
CA PRO A 9 30.83 2.71 -3.48
C PRO A 9 31.41 2.51 -2.09
N VAL A 10 32.03 3.56 -1.55
CA VAL A 10 32.64 3.55 -0.21
C VAL A 10 31.59 3.05 0.79
N PRO A 11 31.89 1.99 1.58
CA PRO A 11 30.94 1.48 2.56
C PRO A 11 30.64 2.58 3.58
N LEU A 12 29.35 2.93 3.69
CA LEU A 12 28.86 3.95 4.62
C LEU A 12 29.34 3.62 6.03
N THR A 13 29.89 4.61 6.73
CA THR A 13 30.25 4.45 8.15
C THR A 13 29.00 4.12 8.97
N ASN A 14 29.15 3.44 10.11
CA ASN A 14 28.00 3.06 10.95
C ASN A 14 27.13 4.27 11.34
N ARG A 15 27.74 5.45 11.51
CA ARG A 15 27.06 6.71 11.81
C ARG A 15 26.27 7.26 10.61
N GLU A 16 26.79 7.11 9.40
CA GLU A 16 26.10 7.49 8.16
C GLU A 16 24.95 6.53 7.82
N ARG A 17 25.13 5.22 8.07
CA ARG A 17 24.04 4.24 7.99
C ARG A 17 22.90 4.60 8.94
N THR A 18 23.19 4.84 10.22
CA THR A 18 22.14 5.18 11.19
C THR A 18 21.43 6.49 10.81
N LYS A 19 22.14 7.53 10.37
CA LYS A 19 21.52 8.77 9.87
C LYS A 19 20.66 8.55 8.63
N PHE A 20 21.09 7.70 7.70
CA PHE A 20 20.32 7.33 6.52
C PHE A 20 19.01 6.63 6.90
N PHE A 21 19.08 5.59 7.75
CA PHE A 21 17.89 4.88 8.23
C PHE A 21 16.94 5.81 8.97
N LEU A 22 17.45 6.60 9.92
CA LEU A 22 16.63 7.49 10.74
C LEU A 22 15.91 8.55 9.90
N ARG A 23 16.62 9.19 8.96
CA ARG A 23 16.04 10.18 8.05
C ARG A 23 14.94 9.56 7.19
N ASN A 24 15.17 8.38 6.64
CA ASN A 24 14.19 7.76 5.76
C ASN A 24 12.97 7.24 6.52
N SER A 25 13.14 6.73 7.74
CA SER A 25 12.02 6.40 8.62
C SER A 25 11.14 7.62 8.92
N ILE A 26 11.75 8.80 9.12
CA ILE A 26 11.02 10.06 9.28
C ILE A 26 10.23 10.40 8.01
N TYR A 27 10.83 10.26 6.82
CA TYR A 27 10.11 10.53 5.57
C TYR A 27 8.94 9.56 5.34
N ILE A 28 9.08 8.28 5.66
CA ILE A 28 8.01 7.30 5.56
C ILE A 28 6.87 7.66 6.52
N LEU A 29 7.21 8.00 7.76
CA LEU A 29 6.21 8.41 8.75
C LEU A 29 5.48 9.68 8.31
N ALA A 30 6.20 10.68 7.80
CA ALA A 30 5.60 11.90 7.28
C ALA A 30 4.68 11.63 6.08
N ALA A 31 5.11 10.79 5.13
CA ALA A 31 4.30 10.41 3.98
C ALA A 31 3.02 9.66 4.41
N LEU A 32 3.14 8.78 5.40
CA LEU A 32 2.00 8.08 5.98
C LEU A 32 1.03 9.06 6.65
N LEU A 33 1.53 10.01 7.46
CA LEU A 33 0.69 10.99 8.14
C LEU A 33 -0.07 11.89 7.15
N ILE A 34 0.58 12.34 6.07
CA ILE A 34 -0.08 13.10 5.00
C ILE A 34 -1.15 12.26 4.30
N PHE A 35 -0.87 10.98 4.07
CA PHE A 35 -1.82 10.05 3.47
C PHE A 35 -3.05 9.83 4.38
N LEU A 36 -2.84 9.59 5.67
CA LEU A 36 -3.90 9.45 6.66
C LEU A 36 -4.75 10.73 6.78
N PHE A 37 -4.11 11.89 6.81
CA PHE A 37 -4.79 13.19 6.78
C PHE A 37 -5.68 13.36 5.54
N ALA A 38 -5.16 13.00 4.36
CA ALA A 38 -5.90 13.11 3.11
C ALA A 38 -7.11 12.17 3.06
N LEU A 39 -6.99 10.97 3.63
CA LEU A 39 -8.09 10.01 3.73
C LEU A 39 -9.18 10.50 4.67
N ASP A 40 -8.82 11.02 5.84
CA ASP A 40 -9.79 11.53 6.82
C ASP A 40 -10.51 12.80 6.32
N LEU A 41 -9.78 13.66 5.60
CA LEU A 41 -10.38 14.81 4.89
C LEU A 41 -11.35 14.36 3.79
N MET A 42 -11.03 13.29 3.05
CA MET A 42 -11.93 12.71 2.06
C MET A 42 -13.21 12.20 2.72
N ILE A 43 -13.11 11.39 3.78
CA ILE A 43 -14.28 10.89 4.52
C ILE A 43 -15.13 12.06 5.04
N SER A 44 -14.51 13.06 5.65
CA SER A 44 -15.19 14.25 6.18
C SER A 44 -15.86 15.08 5.08
N SER A 45 -15.23 15.21 3.91
CA SER A 45 -15.81 15.92 2.76
C SER A 45 -17.07 15.22 2.23
N LEU A 46 -17.09 13.89 2.26
CA LEU A 46 -18.24 13.09 1.86
C LEU A 46 -19.38 13.21 2.87
N GLN A 47 -19.08 13.24 4.18
CA GLN A 47 -20.06 13.51 5.23
C GLN A 47 -20.72 14.89 5.06
N HIS A 48 -19.95 15.88 4.62
CA HIS A 48 -20.42 17.23 4.37
C HIS A 48 -21.32 17.34 3.13
N LEU A 49 -21.16 16.47 2.12
CA LEU A 49 -22.03 16.38 0.94
C LEU A 49 -23.43 15.79 1.25
N GLY A 50 -23.66 15.29 2.46
CA GLY A 50 -24.95 14.81 2.95
C GLY A 50 -24.91 13.35 3.41
N LYS A 51 -25.68 13.04 4.47
CA LYS A 51 -25.71 11.70 5.11
C LYS A 51 -25.96 10.57 4.11
N THR A 52 -26.82 10.76 3.12
CA THR A 52 -27.12 9.73 2.10
C THR A 52 -25.94 9.41 1.19
N ALA A 53 -25.11 10.40 0.82
CA ALA A 53 -23.92 10.18 -0.02
C ALA A 53 -22.79 9.53 0.78
N ALA A 54 -22.58 9.97 2.02
CA ALA A 54 -21.62 9.38 2.94
C ALA A 54 -22.00 7.94 3.33
N GLU A 55 -23.27 7.68 3.63
CA GLU A 55 -23.79 6.33 3.91
C GLU A 55 -23.66 5.42 2.70
N THR A 56 -23.97 5.91 1.49
CA THR A 56 -23.82 5.12 0.25
C THR A 56 -22.36 4.76 -0.01
N ILE A 57 -21.41 5.67 0.28
CA ILE A 57 -19.99 5.41 0.07
C ILE A 57 -19.38 4.59 1.21
N ILE A 58 -19.81 4.77 2.46
CA ILE A 58 -19.40 3.93 3.59
C ILE A 58 -19.94 2.50 3.41
N LEU A 59 -21.17 2.34 2.91
CA LEU A 59 -21.70 1.05 2.50
C LEU A 59 -20.95 0.49 1.29
N ALA A 60 -20.55 1.35 0.35
CA ALA A 60 -19.69 0.94 -0.75
C ALA A 60 -18.31 0.49 -0.23
N THR A 61 -17.63 1.19 0.66
CA THR A 61 -16.31 0.78 1.19
C THR A 61 -16.38 -0.37 2.20
N SER A 62 -17.53 -0.56 2.86
CA SER A 62 -17.84 -1.77 3.66
C SER A 62 -18.12 -2.99 2.78
N ASN A 63 -18.42 -2.78 1.50
CA ASN A 63 -18.63 -3.87 0.55
C ASN A 63 -17.26 -4.46 0.16
N PRO A 64 -17.01 -5.76 0.42
CA PRO A 64 -15.76 -6.42 0.05
C PRO A 64 -15.37 -6.26 -1.42
N PHE A 65 -16.34 -6.18 -2.34
CA PHE A 65 -16.07 -5.98 -3.77
C PHE A 65 -15.47 -4.61 -4.07
N THR A 66 -15.91 -3.56 -3.35
CA THR A 66 -15.33 -2.22 -3.49
C THR A 66 -13.94 -2.18 -2.87
N GLY A 67 -13.72 -2.83 -1.73
CA GLY A 67 -12.38 -2.96 -1.13
C GLY A 67 -11.40 -3.61 -2.12
N LEU A 68 -11.82 -4.70 -2.77
CA LEU A 68 -11.08 -5.35 -3.86
C LEU A 68 -10.76 -4.37 -5.00
N PHE A 69 -11.74 -3.60 -5.45
CA PHE A 69 -11.56 -2.65 -6.53
C PHE A 69 -10.63 -1.47 -6.15
N ILE A 70 -10.75 -0.95 -4.93
CA ILE A 70 -9.86 0.10 -4.40
C ILE A 70 -8.42 -0.40 -4.37
N GLY A 71 -8.17 -1.59 -3.82
CA GLY A 71 -6.82 -2.18 -3.78
C GLY A 71 -6.21 -2.35 -5.17
N LEU A 72 -7.03 -2.78 -6.14
CA LEU A 72 -6.66 -2.92 -7.55
C LEU A 72 -6.28 -1.58 -8.16
N LEU A 73 -7.15 -0.56 -8.03
CA LEU A 73 -6.91 0.77 -8.59
C LEU A 73 -5.69 1.44 -7.97
N VAL A 74 -5.59 1.43 -6.63
CA VAL A 74 -4.46 2.02 -5.91
C VAL A 74 -3.16 1.37 -6.36
N THR A 75 -3.14 0.03 -6.50
CA THR A 75 -1.94 -0.66 -6.98
C THR A 75 -1.65 -0.39 -8.45
N ALA A 76 -2.66 -0.30 -9.31
CA ALA A 76 -2.46 0.04 -10.72
C ALA A 76 -1.87 1.44 -10.90
N ILE A 77 -2.30 2.40 -10.07
CA ILE A 77 -1.80 3.78 -10.05
C ILE A 77 -0.37 3.84 -9.50
N ILE A 78 -0.14 3.21 -8.34
CA ILE A 78 1.16 3.21 -7.66
C ILE A 78 2.19 2.36 -8.41
N GLN A 79 1.72 1.33 -9.11
CA GLN A 79 2.49 0.26 -9.75
C GLN A 79 3.37 -0.54 -8.77
N SER A 80 2.96 -0.63 -7.50
CA SER A 80 3.69 -1.38 -6.47
C SER A 80 2.72 -1.93 -5.43
N SER A 81 2.50 -3.24 -5.46
CA SER A 81 1.63 -3.92 -4.51
C SER A 81 2.17 -3.88 -3.09
N SER A 82 3.49 -3.95 -2.90
CA SER A 82 4.11 -3.85 -1.57
C SER A 82 3.89 -2.49 -0.90
N THR A 83 3.85 -1.43 -1.69
CA THR A 83 3.49 -0.08 -1.23
C THR A 83 2.03 -0.05 -0.78
N THR A 84 1.13 -0.61 -1.59
CA THR A 84 -0.31 -0.65 -1.30
C THR A 84 -0.62 -1.49 -0.07
N THR A 85 0.00 -2.66 0.09
CA THR A 85 -0.19 -3.51 1.28
C THR A 85 0.35 -2.84 2.53
N SER A 86 1.51 -2.19 2.47
CA SER A 86 2.08 -1.47 3.61
C SER A 86 1.19 -0.30 4.04
N MET A 87 0.64 0.43 3.07
CA MET A 87 -0.33 1.50 3.32
C MET A 87 -1.60 0.95 3.98
N THR A 88 -2.10 -0.19 3.50
CA THR A 88 -3.29 -0.86 4.07
C THR A 88 -3.03 -1.31 5.51
N VAL A 89 -1.87 -1.89 5.81
CA VAL A 89 -1.48 -2.25 7.18
C VAL A 89 -1.45 -1.02 8.09
N ALA A 90 -0.92 0.10 7.58
CA ALA A 90 -0.90 1.35 8.35
C ALA A 90 -2.31 1.92 8.61
N LEU A 91 -3.26 1.71 7.70
CA LEU A 91 -4.66 2.08 7.87
C LEU A 91 -5.39 1.23 8.91
N VAL A 92 -5.11 -0.08 8.93
CA VAL A 92 -5.61 -0.97 9.99
C VAL A 92 -5.01 -0.57 11.33
N ALA A 93 -3.70 -0.31 11.35
CA ALA A 93 -3.00 0.13 12.54
C ALA A 93 -3.47 1.52 13.03
N SER A 94 -4.05 2.36 12.17
CA SER A 94 -4.65 3.64 12.56
C SER A 94 -6.15 3.55 12.85
N GLY A 95 -6.76 2.36 12.81
CA GLY A 95 -8.20 2.18 13.00
C GLY A 95 -9.08 2.79 11.89
N ALA A 96 -8.49 3.28 10.79
CA ALA A 96 -9.25 3.90 9.70
C ALA A 96 -10.06 2.87 8.90
N ILE A 97 -9.59 1.61 8.88
CA ILE A 97 -10.23 0.47 8.25
C ILE A 97 -10.11 -0.71 9.22
N THR A 98 -11.14 -1.56 9.29
CA THR A 98 -11.07 -2.78 10.12
C THR A 98 -10.14 -3.82 9.51
N LEU A 99 -9.72 -4.80 10.31
CA LEU A 99 -8.92 -5.91 9.84
C LEU A 99 -9.65 -6.68 8.73
N GLU A 100 -10.97 -6.86 8.83
CA GLU A 100 -11.76 -7.51 7.76
C GLU A 100 -11.81 -6.66 6.49
N GLY A 101 -11.99 -5.34 6.63
CA GLY A 101 -12.04 -4.41 5.49
C GLY A 101 -10.72 -4.33 4.70
N ALA A 102 -9.59 -4.62 5.35
CA ALA A 102 -8.28 -4.65 4.71
C ALA A 102 -8.05 -5.89 3.83
N ILE A 103 -8.70 -7.01 4.11
CA ILE A 103 -8.48 -8.27 3.38
C ILE A 103 -8.82 -8.14 1.90
N PRO A 104 -10.01 -7.62 1.50
CA PRO A 104 -10.31 -7.38 0.11
C PRO A 104 -9.36 -6.37 -0.55
N ILE A 105 -8.91 -5.33 0.17
CA ILE A 105 -7.96 -4.35 -0.37
C ILE A 105 -6.62 -5.02 -0.72
N ILE A 106 -6.14 -5.93 0.13
CA ILE A 106 -4.90 -6.69 -0.13
C ILE A 106 -5.08 -7.63 -1.33
N MET A 107 -6.22 -8.33 -1.43
CA MET A 107 -6.54 -9.15 -2.61
C MET A 107 -6.57 -8.30 -3.89
N GLY A 108 -7.18 -7.11 -3.81
CA GLY A 108 -7.22 -6.14 -4.89
C GLY A 108 -5.83 -5.71 -5.32
N ALA A 109 -4.95 -5.42 -4.36
CA ALA A 109 -3.57 -5.05 -4.62
C ALA A 109 -2.80 -6.15 -5.37
N ASN A 110 -3.04 -7.41 -5.04
CA ASN A 110 -2.45 -8.54 -5.76
C ASN A 110 -2.92 -8.58 -7.23
N VAL A 111 -4.21 -8.36 -7.48
CA VAL A 111 -4.76 -8.26 -8.85
C VAL A 111 -4.23 -7.03 -9.59
N GLY A 112 -4.09 -5.88 -8.92
CA GLY A 112 -3.55 -4.67 -9.53
C GLY A 112 -2.12 -4.83 -10.07
N THR A 113 -1.34 -5.75 -9.51
CA THR A 113 0.00 -6.08 -10.04
C THR A 113 -0.06 -6.67 -11.45
N THR A 114 -1.17 -7.28 -11.85
CA THR A 114 -1.34 -7.83 -13.22
C THR A 114 -1.39 -6.75 -14.29
N ILE A 115 -1.99 -5.60 -13.96
CA ILE A 115 -1.99 -4.41 -14.82
C ILE A 115 -0.56 -3.90 -14.96
N THR A 116 0.20 -3.87 -13.86
CA THR A 116 1.60 -3.46 -13.87
C THR A 116 2.46 -4.40 -14.71
N SER A 117 2.32 -5.71 -14.52
CA SER A 117 2.97 -6.77 -15.29
C SER A 117 2.73 -6.61 -16.80
N THR A 118 1.47 -6.37 -17.18
CA THR A 118 1.07 -6.12 -18.57
C THR A 118 1.75 -4.85 -19.12
N ILE A 119 1.71 -3.73 -18.39
CA ILE A 119 2.35 -2.48 -18.80
C ILE A 119 3.87 -2.65 -18.96
N VAL A 120 4.53 -3.33 -18.02
CA VAL A 120 5.97 -3.61 -18.07
C VAL A 120 6.30 -4.47 -19.29
N SER A 121 5.49 -5.50 -19.57
CA SER A 121 5.70 -6.36 -20.73
C SER A 121 5.62 -5.57 -22.05
N LEU A 122 4.66 -4.64 -22.18
CA LEU A 122 4.51 -3.76 -23.34
C LEU A 122 5.72 -2.84 -23.55
N GLY A 123 6.45 -2.49 -22.48
CA GLY A 123 7.71 -1.74 -22.58
C GLY A 123 8.79 -2.43 -23.41
N PHE A 124 8.71 -3.77 -23.58
CA PHE A 124 9.66 -4.55 -24.38
C PHE A 124 9.19 -4.82 -25.81
N ILE A 125 8.07 -4.24 -26.27
CA ILE A 125 7.41 -4.57 -27.55
C ILE A 125 8.34 -4.49 -28.78
N THR A 126 9.35 -3.62 -28.75
CA THR A 126 10.34 -3.45 -29.82
C THR A 126 11.37 -4.59 -29.88
N LYS A 127 11.57 -5.32 -28.78
CA LYS A 127 12.52 -6.42 -28.64
C LYS A 127 11.82 -7.77 -28.54
N LYS A 128 11.50 -8.40 -29.68
CA LYS A 128 10.72 -9.66 -29.77
C LYS A 128 11.08 -10.74 -28.74
N LYS A 129 12.38 -11.00 -28.49
CA LYS A 129 12.82 -12.04 -27.53
C LYS A 129 12.56 -11.62 -26.08
N GLU A 130 12.81 -10.37 -25.73
CA GLU A 130 12.57 -9.85 -24.37
C GLU A 130 11.06 -9.69 -24.11
N PHE A 131 10.30 -9.19 -25.08
CA PHE A 131 8.85 -9.12 -25.03
C PHE A 131 8.22 -10.48 -24.73
N ARG A 132 8.62 -11.53 -25.47
CA ARG A 132 8.09 -12.89 -25.26
C ARG A 132 8.39 -13.41 -23.85
N ARG A 133 9.59 -13.13 -23.32
CA ARG A 133 9.95 -13.52 -21.95
C ARG A 133 9.15 -12.73 -20.92
N ALA A 134 9.04 -11.42 -21.09
CA ALA A 134 8.29 -10.54 -20.19
C ALA A 134 6.80 -10.90 -20.14
N VAL A 135 6.17 -11.13 -21.31
CA VAL A 135 4.78 -11.59 -21.40
C VAL A 135 4.62 -12.97 -20.78
N ALA A 136 5.52 -13.92 -21.03
CA ALA A 136 5.43 -15.25 -20.43
C ALA A 136 5.52 -15.19 -18.89
N THR A 137 6.55 -14.52 -18.34
CA THR A 137 6.71 -14.33 -16.89
C THR A 137 5.51 -13.59 -16.29
N GLY A 138 5.06 -12.51 -16.95
CA GLY A 138 3.91 -11.74 -16.52
C GLY A 138 2.64 -12.58 -16.49
N THR A 139 2.41 -13.40 -17.52
CA THR A 139 1.24 -14.28 -17.60
C THR A 139 1.22 -15.28 -16.44
N TYR A 140 2.33 -15.97 -16.13
CA TYR A 140 2.38 -16.91 -15.00
C TYR A 140 2.04 -16.23 -13.67
N HIS A 141 2.62 -15.04 -13.45
CA HIS A 141 2.35 -14.24 -12.27
C HIS A 141 0.88 -13.80 -12.20
N ASP A 142 0.31 -13.38 -13.33
CA ASP A 142 -1.06 -12.87 -13.40
C ASP A 142 -2.08 -13.98 -13.17
N PHE A 143 -1.86 -15.16 -13.76
CA PHE A 143 -2.67 -16.34 -13.49
C PHE A 143 -2.66 -16.72 -12.01
N PHE A 144 -1.51 -16.73 -11.36
CA PHE A 144 -1.41 -17.04 -9.94
C PHE A 144 -2.20 -16.06 -9.07
N ASN A 145 -2.05 -14.75 -9.32
CA ASN A 145 -2.76 -13.72 -8.54
C ASN A 145 -4.28 -13.75 -8.77
N ILE A 146 -4.71 -13.88 -10.03
CA ILE A 146 -6.14 -13.94 -10.37
C ILE A 146 -6.77 -15.19 -9.76
N LEU A 147 -6.12 -16.36 -9.89
CA LEU A 147 -6.62 -17.61 -9.33
C LEU A 147 -6.70 -17.57 -7.81
N THR A 148 -5.71 -16.96 -7.16
CA THR A 148 -5.73 -16.72 -5.71
C THR A 148 -6.96 -15.93 -5.29
N VAL A 149 -7.29 -14.85 -6.00
CA VAL A 149 -8.49 -14.05 -5.68
C VAL A 149 -9.77 -14.79 -6.02
N ILE A 150 -9.84 -15.50 -7.16
CA ILE A 150 -11.03 -16.29 -7.53
C ILE A 150 -11.35 -17.36 -6.48
N ILE A 151 -10.34 -17.93 -5.83
CA ILE A 151 -10.53 -18.94 -4.79
C ILE A 151 -10.78 -18.29 -3.42
N LEU A 152 -9.91 -17.37 -3.00
CA LEU A 152 -9.94 -16.83 -1.65
C LEU A 152 -11.02 -15.77 -1.44
N PHE A 153 -11.40 -15.00 -2.47
CA PHE A 153 -12.39 -13.93 -2.31
C PHE A 153 -13.80 -14.48 -2.04
N PRO A 154 -14.34 -15.47 -2.77
CA PRO A 154 -15.60 -16.10 -2.39
C PRO A 154 -15.51 -16.81 -1.04
N LEU A 155 -14.39 -17.47 -0.76
CA LEU A 155 -14.20 -18.15 0.53
C LEU A 155 -14.24 -17.15 1.70
N GLU A 156 -13.61 -15.99 1.53
CA GLU A 156 -13.68 -14.89 2.48
C GLU A 156 -15.08 -14.29 2.58
N TYR A 157 -15.73 -14.04 1.44
CA TYR A 157 -17.06 -13.44 1.41
C TYR A 157 -18.14 -14.31 2.07
N TYR A 158 -18.10 -15.63 1.87
CA TYR A 158 -19.11 -16.54 2.41
C TYR A 158 -18.78 -17.09 3.79
N TYR A 159 -17.50 -17.34 4.07
CA TYR A 159 -17.07 -18.05 5.29
C TYR A 159 -16.17 -17.22 6.21
N GLY A 160 -15.76 -16.01 5.80
CA GLY A 160 -14.85 -15.17 6.58
C GLY A 160 -13.55 -15.88 6.94
N PHE A 161 -13.05 -16.74 6.05
CA PHE A 161 -11.94 -17.65 6.34
C PHE A 161 -10.67 -16.92 6.77
N LEU A 162 -10.26 -15.91 6.00
CA LEU A 162 -9.08 -15.09 6.29
C LEU A 162 -9.36 -14.14 7.44
N SER A 163 -10.58 -13.58 7.54
CA SER A 163 -10.97 -12.75 8.70
C SER A 163 -10.82 -13.52 10.00
N THR A 164 -11.38 -14.74 10.05
CA THR A 164 -11.32 -15.62 11.23
C THR A 164 -9.89 -16.03 11.55
N ALA A 165 -9.10 -16.41 10.54
CA ALA A 165 -7.68 -16.73 10.74
C ALA A 165 -6.89 -15.52 11.25
N SER A 166 -7.16 -14.33 10.71
CA SER A 166 -6.49 -13.09 11.11
C SER A 166 -6.86 -12.69 12.54
N GLN A 167 -8.13 -12.79 12.92
CA GLN A 167 -8.57 -12.57 14.30
C GLN A 167 -8.00 -13.60 15.27
N PHE A 168 -7.92 -14.88 14.86
CA PHE A 168 -7.29 -15.92 15.66
C PHE A 168 -5.83 -15.60 15.93
N ILE A 169 -5.07 -15.17 14.93
CA ILE A 169 -3.69 -14.74 15.12
C ILE A 169 -3.66 -13.49 16.01
N ALA A 170 -4.47 -12.47 15.71
CA ALA A 170 -4.47 -11.21 16.43
C ALA A 170 -4.76 -11.39 17.93
N THR A 171 -5.77 -12.17 18.30
CA THR A 171 -6.10 -12.46 19.71
C THR A 171 -4.95 -13.14 20.46
N ARG A 172 -4.13 -13.96 19.80
CA ARG A 172 -2.96 -14.59 20.42
C ARG A 172 -1.81 -13.64 20.68
N PHE A 173 -1.66 -12.62 19.84
CA PHE A 173 -0.59 -11.62 19.98
C PHE A 173 -1.00 -10.45 20.87
N PHE A 174 -2.26 -9.99 20.78
CA PHE A 174 -2.74 -8.76 21.41
C PHE A 174 -3.70 -8.99 22.58
N GLY A 175 -4.11 -10.23 22.85
CA GLY A 175 -4.98 -10.59 23.97
C GLY A 175 -6.47 -10.28 23.76
N GLU A 176 -6.82 -9.49 22.74
CA GLU A 176 -8.20 -9.11 22.41
C GLU A 176 -8.47 -9.25 20.91
N PRO A 177 -9.72 -9.52 20.50
CA PRO A 177 -10.10 -9.47 19.10
C PRO A 177 -9.88 -8.08 18.54
N MET A 178 -9.22 -7.97 17.40
CA MET A 178 -9.19 -6.71 16.65
C MET A 178 -10.56 -6.48 16.01
N GLY A 179 -11.48 -5.89 16.80
CA GLY A 179 -12.74 -5.37 16.29
C GLY A 179 -12.53 -4.04 15.53
N PRO A 180 -13.61 -3.39 15.09
CA PRO A 180 -13.54 -1.99 14.70
C PRO A 180 -12.96 -1.24 15.89
N LEU A 181 -11.76 -0.67 15.73
CA LEU A 181 -11.17 0.17 16.75
C LEU A 181 -12.05 1.42 16.87
N THR A 182 -13.12 1.33 17.69
CA THR A 182 -13.95 2.48 18.09
C THR A 182 -13.17 3.44 18.98
N THR A 183 -11.98 3.03 19.41
CA THR A 183 -10.98 3.95 19.91
C THR A 183 -10.53 4.81 18.74
N ASP A 184 -11.03 6.05 18.71
CA ASP A 184 -10.40 7.19 18.04
C ASP A 184 -8.87 7.00 18.12
N PHE A 185 -8.27 6.48 17.06
CA PHE A 185 -6.83 6.32 17.06
C PHE A 185 -6.29 7.74 17.17
N THR A 186 -5.53 7.99 18.23
CA THR A 186 -5.13 9.34 18.65
C THR A 186 -4.47 10.10 17.51
N LEU A 187 -3.79 9.39 16.61
CA LEU A 187 -3.15 9.94 15.42
C LEU A 187 -4.11 10.63 14.43
N LEU A 188 -5.31 10.08 14.19
CA LEU A 188 -6.31 10.75 13.34
C LEU A 188 -7.00 11.90 14.10
N SER A 189 -7.17 11.74 15.41
CA SER A 189 -7.72 12.82 16.26
C SER A 189 -6.87 14.11 16.24
N VAL A 190 -5.56 13.99 15.99
CA VAL A 190 -4.65 15.14 15.78
C VAL A 190 -5.06 15.97 14.56
N PHE A 191 -5.65 15.33 13.55
CA PHE A 191 -6.05 15.99 12.30
C PHE A 191 -7.46 16.59 12.35
N LYS A 192 -8.35 16.09 13.22
CA LYS A 192 -9.72 16.60 13.40
C LYS A 192 -9.83 18.14 13.46
N PRO A 193 -9.02 18.90 14.24
CA PRO A 193 -9.14 20.35 14.26
C PRO A 193 -8.81 21.01 12.92
N VAL A 194 -7.81 20.50 12.21
CA VAL A 194 -7.40 21.01 10.88
C VAL A 194 -8.45 20.66 9.83
N ILE A 195 -8.99 19.43 9.88
CA ILE A 195 -10.04 18.98 8.96
C ILE A 195 -11.32 19.77 9.19
N HIS A 196 -11.74 19.97 10.45
CA HIS A 196 -12.91 20.77 10.77
C HIS A 196 -12.74 22.22 10.29
N LEU A 197 -11.56 22.81 10.45
CA LEU A 197 -11.26 24.13 9.91
C LEU A 197 -11.39 24.16 8.38
N LEU A 198 -10.85 23.16 7.68
CA LEU A 198 -10.98 23.06 6.22
C LEU A 198 -12.43 22.87 5.77
N VAL A 199 -13.18 21.99 6.43
CA VAL A 199 -14.59 21.71 6.12
C VAL A 199 -15.45 22.95 6.35
N THR A 200 -15.24 23.68 7.45
CA THR A 200 -16.00 24.91 7.75
C THR A 200 -15.59 26.11 6.90
N THR A 201 -14.36 26.16 6.41
CA THR A 201 -13.89 27.23 5.52
C THR A 201 -14.36 27.00 4.07
N ILE A 202 -14.43 25.74 3.64
CA ILE A 202 -14.84 25.36 2.28
C ILE A 202 -16.28 24.81 2.33
N ASP A 203 -17.25 25.72 2.37
CA ASP A 203 -18.70 25.43 2.43
C ASP A 203 -19.23 24.65 1.19
N GLN A 204 -18.45 24.62 0.10
CA GLN A 204 -18.78 23.88 -1.12
C GLN A 204 -18.26 22.43 -1.03
N GLY A 205 -19.11 21.51 -0.58
CA GLY A 205 -18.77 20.08 -0.42
C GLY A 205 -18.14 19.42 -1.66
N PHE A 206 -18.54 19.83 -2.88
CA PHE A 206 -17.94 19.33 -4.13
C PHE A 206 -16.48 19.75 -4.31
N ILE A 207 -16.14 21.00 -3.97
CA ILE A 207 -14.77 21.52 -4.06
C ILE A 207 -13.89 20.82 -3.03
N LEU A 208 -14.41 20.67 -1.81
CA LEU A 208 -13.73 19.97 -0.74
C LEU A 208 -13.45 18.50 -1.11
N MET A 209 -14.40 17.84 -1.78
CA MET A 209 -14.23 16.48 -2.28
C MET A 209 -13.12 16.40 -3.34
N ILE A 210 -13.14 17.27 -4.36
CA ILE A 210 -12.09 17.30 -5.39
C ILE A 210 -10.72 17.56 -4.76
N LEU A 211 -10.64 18.48 -3.81
CA LEU A 211 -9.41 18.76 -3.06
C LEU A 211 -8.95 17.54 -2.28
N ALA A 212 -9.85 16.85 -1.58
CA ALA A 212 -9.52 15.68 -0.79
C ALA A 212 -9.05 14.51 -1.67
N PHE A 213 -9.72 14.25 -2.79
CA PHE A 213 -9.26 13.24 -3.77
C PHE A 213 -7.92 13.62 -4.39
N GLY A 214 -7.71 14.90 -4.73
CA GLY A 214 -6.43 15.38 -5.25
C GLY A 214 -5.30 15.25 -4.25
N LEU A 215 -5.56 15.57 -2.97
CA LEU A 215 -4.60 15.43 -1.88
C LEU A 215 -4.32 13.95 -1.58
N LEU A 216 -5.34 13.10 -1.60
CA LEU A 216 -5.20 11.65 -1.42
C LEU A 216 -4.30 11.09 -2.52
N PHE A 217 -4.57 11.43 -3.78
CA PHE A 217 -3.74 11.01 -4.90
C PHE A 217 -2.30 11.54 -4.82
N GLY A 218 -2.13 12.83 -4.48
CA GLY A 218 -0.81 13.43 -4.28
C GLY A 218 -0.02 12.75 -3.15
N SER A 219 -0.69 12.44 -2.04
CA SER A 219 -0.08 11.74 -0.90
C SER A 219 0.35 10.32 -1.26
N ILE A 220 -0.44 9.61 -2.08
CA ILE A 220 -0.11 8.28 -2.59
C ILE A 220 1.14 8.33 -3.47
N LEU A 221 1.24 9.30 -4.39
CA LEU A 221 2.43 9.46 -5.24
C LEU A 221 3.67 9.84 -4.43
N PHE A 222 3.51 10.68 -3.40
CA PHE A 222 4.59 11.02 -2.49
C PHE A 222 5.06 9.80 -1.67
N PHE A 223 4.12 9.03 -1.11
CA PHE A 223 4.41 7.81 -0.37
C PHE A 223 5.14 6.77 -1.22
N ARG A 224 4.69 6.58 -2.47
CA ARG A 224 5.40 5.75 -3.47
C ARG A 224 6.85 6.22 -3.64
N LYS A 225 7.07 7.52 -3.85
CA LYS A 225 8.39 8.08 -4.09
C LYS A 225 9.33 7.83 -2.90
N VAL A 226 8.87 8.13 -1.69
CA VAL A 226 9.62 7.90 -0.45
C VAL A 226 9.99 6.43 -0.28
N LEU A 227 9.04 5.52 -0.54
CA LEU A 227 9.29 4.08 -0.41
C LEU A 227 10.27 3.57 -1.47
N SER A 228 10.16 4.07 -2.72
CA SER A 228 11.07 3.74 -3.81
C SER A 228 12.51 4.20 -3.52
N ASP A 229 12.67 5.40 -2.97
CA ASP A 229 13.97 5.97 -2.61
C ASP A 229 14.62 5.22 -1.43
N LEU A 230 13.81 4.74 -0.47
CA LEU A 230 14.29 3.90 0.64
C LEU A 230 14.75 2.52 0.18
N LEU A 231 13.91 1.82 -0.60
CA LEU A 231 14.17 0.45 -1.04
C LEU A 231 15.25 0.38 -2.12
N GLY A 232 15.67 1.52 -2.68
CA GLY A 232 16.78 1.59 -3.60
C GLY A 232 16.51 0.83 -4.90
N PHE A 233 15.25 0.77 -5.34
CA PHE A 233 14.87 0.13 -6.62
C PHE A 233 15.53 0.79 -7.84
N GLY A 234 16.10 1.99 -7.69
CA GLY A 234 16.98 2.62 -8.68
C GLY A 234 18.44 2.09 -8.70
N THR A 235 18.86 1.35 -7.68
CA THR A 235 20.21 0.77 -7.53
C THR A 235 20.16 -0.76 -7.52
N GLN A 236 19.79 -1.35 -8.66
CA GLN A 236 19.74 -2.81 -8.86
C GLN A 236 21.03 -3.54 -8.42
N GLY A 237 22.18 -2.86 -8.41
CA GLY A 237 23.48 -3.46 -8.05
C GLY A 237 23.66 -3.86 -6.58
N ARG A 238 23.03 -3.18 -5.59
CA ARG A 238 23.27 -3.50 -4.16
C ARG A 238 22.30 -4.54 -3.59
N VAL A 239 21.06 -4.52 -4.03
CA VAL A 239 20.03 -5.48 -3.60
C VAL A 239 20.33 -6.86 -4.18
N GLN A 240 20.77 -6.93 -5.44
CA GLN A 240 21.23 -8.19 -6.03
C GLN A 240 22.42 -8.79 -5.26
N GLN A 241 23.40 -7.97 -4.89
CA GLN A 241 24.57 -8.44 -4.14
C GLN A 241 24.27 -8.85 -2.69
N PHE A 242 23.14 -8.43 -2.10
CA PHE A 242 22.76 -8.80 -0.74
C PHE A 242 21.83 -10.02 -0.71
N PHE A 243 20.85 -10.08 -1.61
CA PHE A 243 19.87 -11.18 -1.68
C PHE A 243 20.35 -12.38 -2.53
N PHE A 244 21.16 -12.16 -3.57
CA PHE A 244 21.57 -13.20 -4.54
C PHE A 244 23.04 -13.59 -4.43
N GLN A 245 23.59 -13.68 -3.21
CA GLN A 245 24.94 -14.22 -3.03
C GLN A 245 25.00 -15.74 -3.19
N ASN A 246 23.90 -16.45 -2.91
CA ASN A 246 23.82 -17.91 -2.98
C ASN A 246 22.36 -18.35 -3.24
N THR A 247 22.18 -19.36 -4.10
CA THR A 247 20.86 -19.93 -4.47
C THR A 247 20.04 -20.41 -3.26
N PHE A 248 20.70 -20.89 -2.21
CA PHE A 248 20.04 -21.29 -0.96
C PHE A 248 19.53 -20.10 -0.14
N LYS A 249 20.22 -18.95 -0.20
CA LYS A 249 19.78 -17.74 0.50
C LYS A 249 18.62 -17.08 -0.23
N SER A 250 18.61 -17.05 -1.56
CA SER A 250 17.47 -16.53 -2.33
C SER A 250 16.21 -17.36 -2.09
N PHE A 251 16.34 -18.69 -2.07
CA PHE A 251 15.22 -19.60 -1.75
C PHE A 251 14.66 -19.39 -0.33
N GLY A 252 15.52 -19.15 0.67
CA GLY A 252 15.10 -18.87 2.05
C GLY A 252 14.33 -17.55 2.24
N TRP A 253 14.52 -16.58 1.35
CA TRP A 253 13.76 -15.32 1.34
C TRP A 253 12.49 -15.37 0.48
N GLY A 254 12.20 -16.52 -0.16
CA GLY A 254 11.01 -16.70 -0.99
C GLY A 254 11.06 -15.98 -2.33
N LEU A 255 12.27 -15.79 -2.89
CA LEU A 255 12.50 -15.25 -4.25
C LEU A 255 13.23 -16.27 -5.14
#